data_AF-A0A1V9FYU1-F1
#
_entry.id   AF-A0A1V9FYU1-F1
#
_cell.length_a   1.000
_cell.length_b   1.000
_cell.length_c   1.000
_cell.angle_alpha   90.00
_cell.angle_beta   90.00
_cell.angle_gamma   90.00
#
_symmetry.space_group_name_H-M   'P 1'
#
loop_
_entity.id
_entity.type
_entity.pdbx_description
1 polymer ?
#
loop_
_entity_poly.entity_id
_entity_poly.type
_entity_poly.pdbx_seq_one_letter_code
_entity_poly.pdbx_strand_id
1 'polypeptide(L)'
;MQEKVNRITSLIEKFLEESLSKEEEKELNEWLAESEHNGLFFQQITDKKGLREKLKHYAGTDSEAIWKKTLQKIDGAKLVDLYPEKKTYRIPFGKIAAAAAILLLISAGTWYYFGQSTHNQTAQTATNESGTKSRIVPGSNKATLTLANGSKIELTTAQNGNLADQGHMLITKTDGRLIYNRKPDSDGSQSGQDLYNTVTTPRGGEYQITLPDGSKVWLNAASSLRFPIAFAGNERIVELTGEAYFEVNPQNQPGVNGPIAQKGKTVKTPFIVKINTPAGNKNEVEVLGTHFNVMAYTDPEVTEATIKTTLLEGKVKVTSGSNFQTIHPGEQAKQKEGTISVQRVDPEDVIWWTGKFIPVGSADIEYTMNQIARWYDVNIKYKDDKKPTISFEGKLPRTATIENIIKLLNANNIKARLNEKDRTIIVES
;
A
#
# COMPACT_ATOMS: atom_id res chain seq x y z
N MET A 1 9.36 20.26 -2.28
CA MET A 1 8.22 19.40 -2.66
C MET A 1 7.05 19.58 -1.69
N GLN A 2 7.24 19.38 -0.39
CA GLN A 2 6.17 19.55 0.62
C GLN A 2 5.56 20.97 0.66
N GLU A 3 6.37 22.01 0.52
CA GLU A 3 5.88 23.41 0.48
C GLU A 3 5.00 23.70 -0.74
N LYS A 4 5.36 23.15 -1.92
CA LYS A 4 4.55 23.29 -3.14
C LYS A 4 3.20 22.60 -2.96
N VAL A 5 3.19 21.39 -2.38
CA VAL A 5 1.94 20.65 -2.08
C VAL A 5 1.05 21.45 -1.14
N ASN A 6 1.58 21.94 -0.02
CA ASN A 6 0.81 22.72 0.95
C ASN A 6 0.27 24.03 0.34
N ARG A 7 1.03 24.69 -0.54
CA ARG A 7 0.58 25.91 -1.22
C ARG A 7 -0.57 25.63 -2.18
N ILE A 8 -0.46 24.59 -3.01
CA ILE A 8 -1.54 24.20 -3.92
C ILE A 8 -2.80 23.78 -3.15
N THR A 9 -2.66 23.03 -2.04
CA THR A 9 -3.80 22.69 -1.17
C THR A 9 -4.53 23.94 -0.68
N SER A 10 -3.79 24.95 -0.19
CA SER A 10 -4.38 26.21 0.27
C SER A 10 -5.09 26.98 -0.86
N LEU A 11 -4.57 26.97 -2.09
CA LEU A 11 -5.22 27.62 -3.24
C LEU A 11 -6.55 26.93 -3.61
N ILE A 12 -6.59 25.59 -3.53
CA ILE A 12 -7.79 24.81 -3.83
C ILE A 12 -8.85 25.00 -2.73
N GLU A 13 -8.45 25.07 -1.46
CA GLU A 13 -9.35 25.41 -0.35
C GLU A 13 -10.00 26.79 -0.56
N LYS A 14 -9.19 27.81 -0.88
CA LYS A 14 -9.70 29.15 -1.19
C LYS A 14 -10.59 29.19 -2.43
N PHE A 15 -10.32 28.34 -3.44
CA PHE A 15 -11.18 28.20 -4.60
C PHE A 15 -12.58 27.70 -4.20
N LEU A 16 -12.64 26.67 -3.35
CA LEU A 16 -13.90 26.09 -2.87
C LEU A 16 -14.69 27.07 -1.99
N GLU A 17 -14.00 27.89 -1.21
CA GLU A 17 -14.54 28.95 -0.35
C GLU A 17 -14.90 30.24 -1.10
N GLU A 18 -14.66 30.29 -2.42
CA GLU A 18 -14.89 31.48 -3.26
C GLU A 18 -14.11 32.73 -2.74
N SER A 19 -12.94 32.50 -2.16
CA SER A 19 -12.11 33.49 -1.46
C SER A 19 -10.74 33.75 -2.10
N LEU A 20 -10.53 33.26 -3.33
CA LEU A 20 -9.30 33.48 -4.10
C LEU A 20 -9.09 34.95 -4.45
N SER A 21 -7.86 35.44 -4.23
CA SER A 21 -7.40 36.69 -4.83
C SER A 21 -7.02 36.51 -6.30
N LYS A 22 -6.89 37.61 -7.06
CA LYS A 22 -6.53 37.57 -8.48
C LYS A 22 -5.13 36.99 -8.71
N GLU A 23 -4.22 37.27 -7.79
CA GLU A 23 -2.85 36.76 -7.80
C GLU A 23 -2.84 35.25 -7.54
N GLU A 24 -3.69 34.77 -6.63
CA GLU A 24 -3.82 33.34 -6.30
C GLU A 24 -4.57 32.54 -7.37
N GLU A 25 -5.56 33.16 -8.02
CA GLU A 25 -6.24 32.58 -9.18
C GLU A 25 -5.27 32.36 -10.34
N LYS A 26 -4.35 33.32 -10.57
CA LYS A 26 -3.29 33.17 -11.57
C LYS A 26 -2.34 32.01 -11.22
N GLU A 27 -1.91 31.93 -9.96
CA GLU A 27 -1.02 30.85 -9.48
C GLU A 27 -1.68 29.47 -9.61
N LEU A 28 -2.98 29.37 -9.29
CA LEU A 28 -3.76 28.15 -9.48
C LEU A 28 -3.87 27.77 -10.96
N ASN A 29 -4.17 28.71 -11.85
CA ASN A 29 -4.26 28.47 -13.28
C ASN A 29 -2.92 28.07 -13.91
N GLU A 30 -1.81 28.64 -13.45
CA GLU A 30 -0.46 28.23 -13.86
C GLU A 30 -0.19 26.78 -13.47
N TRP A 31 -0.54 26.38 -12.24
CA TRP A 31 -0.41 24.99 -11.79
C TRP A 31 -1.32 24.02 -12.58
N LEU A 32 -2.55 24.42 -12.92
CA LEU A 32 -3.45 23.62 -13.76
C LEU A 32 -2.88 23.43 -15.18
N ALA A 33 -2.17 24.42 -15.71
CA ALA A 33 -1.54 24.36 -17.03
C ALA A 33 -0.23 23.53 -17.04
N GLU A 34 0.39 23.25 -15.89
CA GLU A 34 1.63 22.45 -15.80
C GLU A 34 1.43 21.00 -16.29
N SER A 35 0.23 20.42 -16.12
CA SER A 35 -0.08 19.09 -16.64
C SER A 35 -1.58 18.82 -16.73
N GLU A 36 -1.99 18.00 -17.69
CA GLU A 36 -3.37 17.50 -17.81
C GLU A 36 -3.81 16.75 -16.54
N HIS A 37 -2.88 16.10 -15.85
CA HIS A 37 -3.13 15.42 -14.57
C HIS A 37 -3.58 16.37 -13.45
N ASN A 38 -3.00 17.57 -13.37
CA ASN A 38 -3.41 18.58 -12.38
C ASN A 38 -4.84 19.06 -12.62
N GLY A 39 -5.21 19.25 -13.90
CA GLY A 39 -6.57 19.61 -14.31
C GLY A 39 -7.60 18.54 -13.93
N LEU A 40 -7.30 17.26 -14.21
CA LEU A 40 -8.16 16.15 -13.83
C LEU A 40 -8.31 16.01 -12.32
N PHE A 41 -7.22 16.11 -11.56
CA PHE A 41 -7.25 16.08 -10.10
C PHE A 41 -8.08 17.23 -9.53
N PHE A 42 -7.88 18.45 -10.02
CA PHE A 42 -8.65 19.62 -9.60
C PHE A 42 -10.14 19.45 -9.89
N GLN A 43 -10.50 18.94 -11.07
CA GLN A 43 -11.89 18.67 -11.42
C GLN A 43 -12.52 17.62 -10.49
N GLN A 44 -11.80 16.55 -10.15
CA GLN A 44 -12.29 15.49 -9.27
C GLN A 44 -12.66 15.98 -7.86
N ILE A 45 -11.91 16.95 -7.33
CA ILE A 45 -12.11 17.45 -5.95
C ILE A 45 -12.96 18.73 -5.87
N THR A 46 -13.16 19.44 -6.99
CA THR A 46 -13.96 20.67 -7.06
C THR A 46 -15.31 20.50 -7.76
N ASP A 47 -15.59 19.34 -8.36
CA ASP A 47 -16.89 19.05 -8.96
C ASP A 47 -17.99 18.97 -7.90
N LYS A 48 -18.58 20.14 -7.62
CA LYS A 48 -19.72 20.32 -6.70
C LYS A 48 -20.91 19.44 -7.08
N LYS A 49 -21.09 19.09 -8.37
CA LYS A 49 -22.20 18.24 -8.84
C LYS A 49 -21.93 16.76 -8.57
N GLY A 50 -20.74 16.28 -8.91
CA GLY A 50 -20.27 14.93 -8.57
C GLY A 50 -20.22 14.68 -7.07
N LEU A 51 -19.76 15.66 -6.28
CA LEU A 51 -19.80 15.59 -4.82
C LEU A 51 -21.24 15.52 -4.28
N ARG A 52 -22.16 16.33 -4.82
CA ARG A 52 -23.58 16.31 -4.43
C ARG A 52 -24.27 15.00 -4.79
N GLU A 53 -23.93 14.39 -5.92
CA GLU A 53 -24.48 13.11 -6.36
C GLU A 53 -23.97 11.95 -5.50
N LYS A 54 -22.67 11.94 -5.18
CA LYS A 54 -22.09 11.02 -4.18
C LYS A 54 -22.73 11.21 -2.80
N LEU A 55 -22.91 12.43 -2.34
CA LEU A 55 -23.54 12.72 -1.04
C LEU A 55 -25.03 12.36 -0.99
N LYS A 56 -25.78 12.51 -2.09
CA LYS A 56 -27.16 12.02 -2.19
C LYS A 56 -27.24 10.49 -2.06
N HIS A 57 -26.23 9.79 -2.53
CA HIS A 57 -26.12 8.34 -2.36
C HIS A 57 -25.87 7.96 -0.88
N TYR A 58 -25.06 8.74 -0.17
CA TYR A 58 -24.83 8.58 1.28
C TYR A 58 -26.03 8.99 2.15
N ALA A 59 -26.90 9.88 1.66
CA ALA A 59 -28.03 10.47 2.41
C ALA A 59 -29.35 9.69 2.27
N GLY A 60 -29.28 8.36 2.15
CA GLY A 60 -30.44 7.48 2.05
C GLY A 60 -31.19 7.32 3.38
N THR A 61 -32.36 7.95 3.45
CA THR A 61 -33.41 7.91 4.50
C THR A 61 -33.10 8.64 5.82
N ASP A 62 -33.81 9.76 6.01
CA ASP A 62 -33.84 10.68 7.17
C ASP A 62 -32.73 11.76 7.25
N SER A 63 -32.23 12.18 6.09
CA SER A 63 -31.16 13.18 5.97
C SER A 63 -31.53 14.58 6.46
N GLU A 64 -32.80 14.96 6.43
CA GLU A 64 -33.22 16.31 6.85
C GLU A 64 -33.21 16.48 8.38
N ALA A 65 -33.64 15.46 9.12
CA ALA A 65 -33.63 15.47 10.59
C ALA A 65 -32.20 15.36 11.14
N ILE A 66 -31.35 14.57 10.49
CA ILE A 66 -29.93 14.43 10.84
C ILE A 66 -29.17 15.70 10.49
N TRP A 67 -29.44 16.32 9.34
CA TRP A 67 -28.83 17.60 8.95
C TRP A 67 -29.18 18.72 9.93
N LYS A 68 -30.45 18.83 10.34
CA LYS A 68 -30.90 19.82 11.33
C LYS A 68 -30.28 19.60 12.72
N LYS A 69 -30.14 18.34 13.16
CA LYS A 69 -29.41 17.98 14.39
C LYS A 69 -27.91 18.26 14.30
N THR A 70 -27.32 18.13 13.12
CA THR A 70 -25.90 18.35 12.87
C THR A 70 -25.59 19.85 12.86
N LEU A 71 -26.41 20.65 12.18
CA LEU A 71 -26.29 22.11 12.19
C LEU A 71 -26.53 22.71 13.60
N GLN A 72 -27.50 22.20 14.36
CA GLN A 72 -27.69 22.61 15.76
C GLN A 72 -26.50 22.31 16.67
N LYS A 73 -25.72 21.26 16.36
CA LYS A 73 -24.49 20.93 17.10
C LYS A 73 -23.28 21.73 16.62
N ILE A 74 -23.28 22.21 15.37
CA ILE A 74 -22.21 23.04 14.81
C ILE A 74 -22.38 24.50 15.24
N ASP A 75 -23.59 25.05 15.27
CA ASP A 75 -23.85 26.42 15.77
C ASP A 75 -23.62 26.55 17.29
N GLY A 76 -23.70 25.44 18.03
CA GLY A 76 -23.48 25.40 19.48
C GLY A 76 -22.09 24.96 19.92
N ALA A 77 -21.25 24.46 19.01
CA ALA A 77 -19.88 24.08 19.32
C ALA A 77 -18.95 25.24 18.97
N LYS A 78 -18.32 25.85 19.99
CA LYS A 78 -17.10 26.61 19.75
C LYS A 78 -16.12 25.68 19.04
N LEU A 79 -15.81 25.99 17.79
CA LEU A 79 -14.72 25.39 17.05
C LEU A 79 -13.48 25.49 17.96
N VAL A 80 -12.93 24.34 18.34
CA VAL A 80 -11.66 24.31 19.06
C VAL A 80 -10.60 24.67 18.03
N ASP A 81 -10.03 25.85 18.17
CA ASP A 81 -8.90 26.31 17.36
C ASP A 81 -7.75 25.29 17.47
N LEU A 82 -7.51 24.53 16.39
CA LEU A 82 -6.38 23.60 16.28
C LEU A 82 -5.06 24.30 15.91
N TYR A 83 -5.00 25.63 16.03
CA TYR A 83 -3.77 26.40 15.97
C TYR A 83 -3.61 27.18 17.26
N PRO A 84 -2.63 26.84 18.14
CA PRO A 84 -2.38 27.67 19.30
C PRO A 84 -1.85 29.04 18.83
N GLU A 85 -2.60 30.10 19.15
CA GLU A 85 -2.07 31.46 19.09
C GLU A 85 -0.75 31.53 19.88
N LYS A 86 0.33 31.94 19.21
CA LYS A 86 1.60 32.22 19.89
C LYS A 86 1.44 33.44 20.79
N LYS A 87 1.09 33.21 22.05
CA LYS A 87 1.23 34.22 23.11
C LYS A 87 2.69 34.37 23.48
N THR A 88 3.28 35.52 23.16
CA THR A 88 4.62 35.89 23.59
C THR A 88 4.59 36.29 25.07
N TYR A 89 5.05 35.39 25.94
CA TYR A 89 5.29 35.71 27.35
C TYR A 89 6.66 36.38 27.50
N ARG A 90 6.68 37.66 27.87
CA ARG A 90 7.89 38.35 28.34
C ARG A 90 8.15 37.94 29.79
N ILE A 91 9.06 37.00 29.98
CA ILE A 91 9.53 36.59 31.31
C ILE A 91 10.66 37.55 31.75
N PRO A 92 10.62 38.13 32.96
CA PRO A 92 11.67 39.03 33.43
C PRO A 92 12.98 38.26 33.62
N PHE A 93 14.03 38.71 32.92
CA PHE A 93 15.35 38.07 32.79
C PHE A 93 16.02 37.71 34.13
N GLY A 94 15.70 38.43 35.22
CA GLY A 94 16.26 38.19 36.56
C GLY A 94 15.87 36.84 37.18
N LYS A 95 14.74 36.24 36.81
CA LYS A 95 14.29 34.95 37.37
C LYS A 95 14.88 33.74 36.64
N ILE A 96 15.30 33.91 35.38
CA ILE A 96 15.91 32.85 34.57
C ILE A 96 17.39 32.68 34.94
N ALA A 97 18.10 33.77 35.26
CA ALA A 97 19.51 33.73 35.67
C ALA A 97 19.73 32.96 37.00
N ALA A 98 18.82 33.11 37.97
CA ALA A 98 18.91 32.41 39.25
C ALA A 98 18.67 30.89 39.10
N ALA A 99 17.73 30.47 38.25
CA ALA A 99 17.46 29.05 37.98
C ALA A 99 18.61 28.37 37.20
N ALA A 100 19.24 29.09 36.27
CA ALA A 100 20.40 28.60 35.52
C ALA A 100 21.64 28.43 36.41
N ALA A 101 21.86 29.31 37.38
CA ALA A 101 22.96 29.20 38.34
C ALA A 101 22.80 27.98 39.26
N ILE A 102 21.57 27.70 39.71
CA ILE A 102 21.27 26.51 40.55
C ILE A 102 21.46 25.22 39.73
N LEU A 103 21.00 25.18 38.47
CA LEU A 103 21.21 24.03 37.59
C LEU A 103 22.69 23.79 37.26
N LEU A 104 23.49 24.86 37.09
CA LEU A 104 24.94 24.75 36.88
C LEU A 104 25.68 24.26 38.13
N LEU A 105 25.26 24.66 39.33
CA LEU A 105 25.84 24.16 40.59
C LEU A 105 25.46 22.70 40.86
N ILE A 106 24.23 22.30 40.54
CA ILE A 106 23.78 20.91 40.66
C ILE A 106 24.47 20.03 39.63
N SER A 107 24.65 20.50 38.39
CA SER A 107 25.33 19.72 37.33
C SER A 107 26.84 19.63 37.55
N ALA A 108 27.48 20.69 38.06
CA ALA A 108 28.88 20.63 38.49
C ALA A 108 29.07 19.70 39.71
N GLY A 109 28.12 19.72 40.65
CA GLY A 109 28.12 18.83 41.82
C GLY A 109 27.91 17.36 41.44
N THR A 110 26.96 17.05 40.55
CA THR A 110 26.74 15.68 40.07
C THR A 110 27.90 15.20 39.21
N TRP A 111 28.45 16.04 38.33
CA TRP A 111 29.62 15.65 37.54
C TRP A 111 30.85 15.40 38.42
N TYR A 112 31.10 16.21 39.46
CA TYR A 112 32.18 15.97 40.42
C TYR A 112 31.96 14.69 41.24
N TYR A 113 30.72 14.41 41.65
CA TYR A 113 30.39 13.24 42.47
C TYR A 113 30.39 11.92 41.67
N PHE A 114 30.01 11.96 40.40
CA PHE A 114 29.95 10.77 39.53
C PHE A 114 31.17 10.62 38.59
N GLY A 115 32.05 11.63 38.52
CA GLY A 115 33.22 11.67 37.65
C GLY A 115 34.43 10.84 38.11
N GLN A 116 34.36 10.14 39.25
CA GLN A 116 35.47 9.31 39.77
C GLN A 116 35.15 7.81 39.89
N SER A 117 34.25 7.26 39.08
CA SER A 117 34.06 5.80 39.05
C SER A 117 33.89 5.28 37.63
N THR A 118 35.03 5.18 36.93
CA THR A 118 35.18 4.25 35.81
C THR A 118 35.38 2.84 36.36
N HIS A 119 34.35 2.00 36.27
CA HIS A 119 34.56 0.57 36.09
C HIS A 119 33.47 -0.02 35.20
N ASN A 120 33.93 -0.70 34.15
CA ASN A 120 33.13 -1.39 33.16
C ASN A 120 32.21 -2.43 33.83
N GLN A 121 30.90 -2.28 33.65
CA GLN A 121 29.98 -3.41 33.67
C GLN A 121 28.99 -3.29 32.52
N THR A 122 29.22 -4.15 31.54
CA THR A 122 28.31 -4.54 30.48
C THR A 122 26.99 -4.98 31.12
N ALA A 123 25.98 -4.13 31.06
CA ALA A 123 24.62 -4.54 31.41
C ALA A 123 24.09 -5.42 30.26
N GLN A 124 24.29 -6.73 30.40
CA GLN A 124 23.44 -7.73 29.78
C GLN A 124 22.02 -7.48 30.28
N THR A 125 21.17 -6.90 29.43
CA THR A 125 19.74 -6.86 29.66
C THR A 125 19.25 -8.31 29.54
N ALA A 126 19.20 -9.02 30.67
CA ALA A 126 18.45 -10.24 30.80
C ALA A 126 17.01 -9.94 30.38
N THR A 127 16.60 -10.53 29.26
CA THR A 127 15.21 -10.61 28.84
C THR A 127 14.45 -11.35 29.93
N ASN A 128 13.76 -10.59 30.77
CA ASN A 128 12.66 -11.13 31.55
C ASN A 128 11.64 -11.65 30.55
N GLU A 129 11.64 -12.97 30.34
CA GLU A 129 10.55 -13.75 29.77
C GLU A 129 9.37 -13.69 30.74
N SER A 130 8.75 -12.53 30.84
CA SER A 130 7.38 -12.40 31.33
C SER A 130 6.52 -12.46 30.09
N GLY A 131 5.74 -13.54 29.93
CA GLY A 131 4.93 -13.83 28.75
C GLY A 131 4.19 -12.62 28.19
N THR A 132 4.83 -11.91 27.26
CA THR A 132 4.22 -10.86 26.48
C THR A 132 3.26 -11.56 25.54
N LYS A 133 1.97 -11.50 25.85
CA LYS A 133 0.91 -11.69 24.85
C LYS A 133 1.37 -10.98 23.58
N SER A 134 1.58 -11.73 22.50
CA SER A 134 1.93 -11.16 21.21
C SER A 134 0.81 -10.19 20.82
N ARG A 135 1.09 -8.88 20.94
CA ARG A 135 0.09 -7.85 20.69
C ARG A 135 -0.24 -7.86 19.20
N ILE A 136 -1.52 -7.98 18.86
CA ILE A 136 -1.98 -7.86 17.48
C ILE A 136 -1.79 -6.40 17.06
N VAL A 137 -0.94 -6.20 16.06
CA VAL A 137 -0.61 -4.88 15.52
C VAL A 137 -0.94 -4.83 14.04
N PRO A 138 -1.14 -3.63 13.46
CA PRO A 138 -1.27 -3.50 12.02
C PRO A 138 -0.07 -4.08 11.29
N GLY A 139 -0.30 -4.44 10.03
CA GLY A 139 0.77 -4.87 9.14
C GLY A 139 1.84 -3.79 8.94
N SER A 140 2.96 -4.22 8.38
CA SER A 140 4.14 -3.37 8.22
C SER A 140 5.02 -3.92 7.11
N ASN A 141 6.10 -3.19 6.79
CA ASN A 141 7.03 -3.59 5.76
C ASN A 141 7.88 -4.80 6.21
N LYS A 142 7.47 -6.02 5.81
CA LYS A 142 8.05 -7.30 6.24
C LYS A 142 8.11 -8.27 5.08
N ALA A 143 9.29 -8.82 4.81
CA ALA A 143 9.47 -9.87 3.82
C ALA A 143 10.78 -10.64 4.03
N THR A 144 10.84 -11.80 3.39
CA THR A 144 12.06 -12.62 3.25
C THR A 144 12.44 -12.69 1.77
N LEU A 145 13.70 -12.43 1.45
CA LEU A 145 14.28 -12.67 0.13
C LEU A 145 14.96 -14.04 0.12
N THR A 146 14.57 -14.92 -0.80
CA THR A 146 15.26 -16.16 -1.11
C THR A 146 16.04 -15.98 -2.41
N LEU A 147 17.36 -16.12 -2.36
CA LEU A 147 18.25 -16.01 -3.52
C LEU A 147 18.28 -17.32 -4.33
N ALA A 148 18.80 -17.25 -5.56
CA ALA A 148 18.92 -18.41 -6.46
C ALA A 148 19.74 -19.58 -5.90
N ASN A 149 20.65 -19.33 -4.96
CA ASN A 149 21.41 -20.37 -4.26
C ASN A 149 20.66 -20.97 -3.05
N GLY A 150 19.40 -20.56 -2.81
CA GLY A 150 18.57 -20.99 -1.68
C GLY A 150 18.80 -20.24 -0.36
N SER A 151 19.79 -19.34 -0.29
CA SER A 151 20.01 -18.54 0.91
C SER A 151 18.87 -17.54 1.14
N LYS A 152 18.56 -17.30 2.42
CA LYS A 152 17.45 -16.44 2.84
C LYS A 152 17.96 -15.20 3.58
N ILE A 153 17.38 -14.05 3.25
CA ILE A 153 17.68 -12.76 3.88
C ILE A 153 16.36 -12.20 4.43
N GLU A 154 16.30 -12.00 5.73
CA GLU A 154 15.18 -11.33 6.40
C GLU A 154 15.23 -9.83 6.14
N LEU A 155 14.43 -9.37 5.18
CA LEU A 155 14.43 -7.96 4.77
C LEU A 155 13.90 -7.05 5.86
N THR A 156 13.07 -7.55 6.78
CA THR A 156 12.55 -6.78 7.92
C THR A 156 13.67 -6.24 8.81
N THR A 157 14.67 -7.08 9.11
CA THR A 157 15.76 -6.75 10.06
C THR A 157 17.07 -6.36 9.38
N ALA A 158 17.23 -6.67 8.09
CA ALA A 158 18.39 -6.26 7.32
C ALA A 158 18.58 -4.73 7.32
N GLN A 159 19.84 -4.29 7.43
CA GLN A 159 20.18 -2.87 7.29
C GLN A 159 20.08 -2.42 5.84
N ASN A 160 19.94 -1.11 5.62
CA ASN A 160 20.05 -0.54 4.28
C ASN A 160 21.47 -0.74 3.73
N GLY A 161 21.59 -0.88 2.41
CA GLY A 161 22.85 -1.11 1.71
C GLY A 161 22.84 -2.39 0.87
N ASN A 162 24.04 -2.91 0.60
CA ASN A 162 24.22 -4.11 -0.23
C ASN A 162 23.79 -5.35 0.56
N LEU A 163 22.84 -6.11 0.02
CA LEU A 163 22.36 -7.36 0.63
C LEU A 163 23.02 -8.58 0.01
N ALA A 164 23.16 -8.59 -1.32
CA ALA A 164 23.69 -9.73 -2.05
C ALA A 164 24.25 -9.32 -3.41
N ASP A 165 25.14 -10.17 -3.90
CA ASP A 165 25.79 -10.05 -5.20
C ASP A 165 25.56 -11.36 -5.97
N GLN A 166 24.92 -11.26 -7.14
CA GLN A 166 24.64 -12.40 -8.01
C GLN A 166 25.16 -12.11 -9.42
N GLY A 167 26.48 -12.14 -9.56
CA GLY A 167 27.18 -11.97 -10.84
C GLY A 167 27.08 -10.52 -11.33
N HIS A 168 26.24 -10.29 -12.34
CA HIS A 168 26.02 -8.96 -12.92
C HIS A 168 24.97 -8.12 -12.18
N MET A 169 24.37 -8.68 -11.14
CA MET A 169 23.27 -8.05 -10.39
C MET A 169 23.71 -7.75 -8.95
N LEU A 170 23.51 -6.50 -8.53
CA LEU A 170 23.68 -6.04 -7.16
C LEU A 170 22.29 -5.85 -6.53
N ILE A 171 22.06 -6.53 -5.41
CA ILE A 171 20.80 -6.47 -4.67
C ILE A 171 21.00 -5.56 -3.47
N THR A 172 20.20 -4.50 -3.41
CA THR A 172 20.30 -3.48 -2.37
C THR A 172 18.98 -3.27 -1.65
N LYS A 173 19.06 -2.88 -0.37
CA LYS A 173 17.93 -2.38 0.40
C LYS A 173 18.08 -0.88 0.61
N THR A 174 17.07 -0.12 0.20
CA THR A 174 17.04 1.34 0.36
C THR A 174 15.66 1.78 0.80
N ASP A 175 15.57 2.45 1.95
CA ASP A 175 14.32 2.96 2.53
C ASP A 175 13.22 1.89 2.63
N GLY A 176 13.60 0.68 3.04
CA GLY A 176 12.65 -0.44 3.15
C GLY A 176 12.21 -1.04 1.81
N ARG A 177 12.89 -0.73 0.71
CA ARG A 177 12.59 -1.30 -0.62
C ARG A 177 13.74 -2.17 -1.09
N LEU A 178 13.43 -3.22 -1.82
CA LEU A 178 14.44 -4.09 -2.45
C LEU A 178 14.67 -3.61 -3.88
N ILE A 179 15.93 -3.38 -4.26
CA ILE A 179 16.28 -2.84 -5.57
C ILE A 179 17.32 -3.75 -6.23
N TYR A 180 17.00 -4.20 -7.44
CA TYR A 180 17.89 -4.97 -8.31
C TYR A 180 18.58 -4.01 -9.29
N ASN A 181 19.88 -3.79 -9.09
CA ASN A 181 20.68 -2.92 -9.95
C ASN A 181 21.69 -3.73 -10.76
N ARG A 182 21.69 -3.53 -12.08
CA ARG A 182 22.75 -4.07 -12.93
C ARG A 182 24.07 -3.36 -12.62
N LYS A 183 25.15 -4.12 -12.48
CA LYS A 183 26.49 -3.55 -12.23
C LYS A 183 27.02 -2.82 -13.47
N PRO A 184 27.74 -1.69 -13.30
CA PRO A 184 28.31 -0.91 -14.40
C PRO A 184 29.23 -1.72 -15.33
N ASP A 185 30.04 -2.61 -14.76
CA ASP A 185 31.08 -3.37 -15.49
C ASP A 185 30.58 -4.71 -16.05
N SER A 186 29.27 -4.87 -16.23
CA SER A 186 28.71 -6.09 -16.82
C SER A 186 28.61 -5.96 -18.34
N ASP A 187 29.22 -6.89 -19.08
CA ASP A 187 29.37 -6.93 -20.57
C ASP A 187 28.05 -7.01 -21.38
N GLY A 188 26.92 -6.53 -20.86
CA GLY A 188 25.62 -6.64 -21.54
C GLY A 188 25.09 -8.08 -21.64
N SER A 189 25.91 -9.09 -21.37
CA SER A 189 25.57 -10.50 -21.44
C SER A 189 24.32 -10.80 -20.61
N GLN A 190 23.37 -11.47 -21.22
CA GLN A 190 22.07 -11.85 -20.65
C GLN A 190 22.18 -13.16 -19.84
N SER A 191 23.33 -13.42 -19.23
CA SER A 191 23.57 -14.55 -18.35
C SER A 191 22.79 -14.36 -17.03
N GLY A 192 21.85 -15.26 -16.75
CA GLY A 192 21.05 -15.22 -15.51
C GLY A 192 19.55 -15.52 -15.65
N GLN A 193 19.05 -15.90 -16.84
CA GLN A 193 17.63 -16.28 -17.02
C GLN A 193 17.19 -17.47 -16.16
N ASP A 194 18.11 -18.38 -15.88
CA ASP A 194 17.83 -19.60 -15.14
C ASP A 194 17.97 -19.44 -13.61
N LEU A 195 18.47 -18.28 -13.16
CA LEU A 195 18.63 -17.98 -11.75
C LEU A 195 17.44 -17.15 -11.28
N TYR A 196 16.69 -17.68 -10.32
CA TYR A 196 15.47 -17.07 -9.81
C TYR A 196 15.64 -16.66 -8.36
N ASN A 197 15.11 -15.49 -8.04
CA ASN A 197 14.91 -15.06 -6.67
C ASN A 197 13.42 -15.03 -6.35
N THR A 198 13.10 -15.19 -5.07
CA THR A 198 11.72 -15.12 -4.58
C THR A 198 11.66 -14.16 -3.41
N VAL A 199 10.74 -13.21 -3.46
CA VAL A 199 10.39 -12.36 -2.31
C VAL A 199 9.05 -12.83 -1.77
N THR A 200 8.99 -13.09 -0.47
CA THR A 200 7.77 -13.57 0.21
C THR A 200 7.41 -12.63 1.34
N THR A 201 6.15 -12.20 1.39
CA THR A 201 5.56 -11.44 2.49
C THR A 201 4.73 -12.38 3.37
N PRO A 202 4.93 -12.40 4.70
CA PRO A 202 4.04 -13.12 5.59
C PRO A 202 2.69 -12.41 5.72
N ARG A 203 1.75 -13.01 6.46
CA ARG A 203 0.60 -12.26 6.99
C ARG A 203 1.13 -11.08 7.83
N GLY A 204 0.47 -9.93 7.71
CA GLY A 204 0.89 -8.66 8.29
C GLY A 204 2.18 -8.07 7.71
N GLY A 205 2.64 -8.59 6.56
CA GLY A 205 3.78 -8.06 5.81
C GLY A 205 3.36 -7.49 4.48
N GLU A 206 3.89 -6.33 4.11
CA GLU A 206 3.92 -5.87 2.73
C GLU A 206 5.37 -5.60 2.33
N TYR A 207 5.67 -5.52 1.03
CA TYR A 207 7.01 -5.14 0.61
C TYR A 207 7.04 -4.58 -0.82
N GLN A 208 7.92 -3.61 -1.07
CA GLN A 208 8.12 -3.05 -2.40
C GLN A 208 9.46 -3.50 -3.01
N ILE A 209 9.40 -3.87 -4.29
CA ILE A 209 10.51 -4.41 -5.07
C ILE A 209 10.65 -3.60 -6.36
N THR A 210 11.89 -3.25 -6.73
CA THR A 210 12.24 -2.80 -8.08
C THR A 210 12.94 -3.94 -8.79
N LEU A 211 12.34 -4.45 -9.86
CA LEU A 211 12.80 -5.58 -10.64
C LEU A 211 13.98 -5.20 -11.56
N PRO A 212 14.70 -6.19 -12.12
CA PRO A 212 15.84 -5.94 -13.01
C PRO A 212 15.56 -5.08 -14.26
N ASP A 213 14.31 -5.02 -14.74
CA ASP A 213 13.88 -4.19 -15.87
C ASP A 213 13.40 -2.78 -15.47
N GLY A 214 13.49 -2.45 -14.17
CA GLY A 214 13.01 -1.19 -13.60
C GLY A 214 11.51 -1.18 -13.26
N SER A 215 10.78 -2.26 -13.53
CA SER A 215 9.38 -2.38 -13.11
C SER A 215 9.29 -2.40 -11.58
N LYS A 216 8.27 -1.76 -11.01
CA LYS A 216 8.04 -1.75 -9.56
C LYS A 216 6.88 -2.66 -9.20
N VAL A 217 7.05 -3.41 -8.11
CA VAL A 217 6.04 -4.33 -7.60
C VAL A 217 5.86 -4.10 -6.11
N TRP A 218 4.62 -3.95 -5.69
CA TRP A 218 4.23 -4.00 -4.29
C TRP A 218 3.61 -5.37 -4.06
N LEU A 219 4.07 -6.09 -3.04
CA LEU A 219 3.47 -7.34 -2.59
C LEU A 219 2.63 -7.07 -1.35
N ASN A 220 1.38 -7.52 -1.37
CA ASN A 220 0.49 -7.48 -0.22
C ASN A 220 0.79 -8.63 0.76
N ALA A 221 0.11 -8.68 1.90
CA ALA A 221 0.26 -9.73 2.90
C ALA A 221 -0.03 -11.14 2.38
N ALA A 222 0.75 -12.12 2.86
CA ALA A 222 0.67 -13.52 2.43
C ALA A 222 0.83 -13.70 0.91
N SER A 223 1.84 -13.06 0.33
CA SER A 223 2.11 -13.10 -1.11
C SER A 223 3.56 -13.52 -1.40
N SER A 224 3.82 -13.99 -2.62
CA SER A 224 5.16 -14.26 -3.10
C SER A 224 5.31 -13.92 -4.57
N LEU A 225 6.45 -13.33 -4.92
CA LEU A 225 6.85 -13.07 -6.29
C LEU A 225 8.18 -13.77 -6.56
N ARG A 226 8.18 -14.67 -7.55
CA ARG A 226 9.38 -15.33 -8.07
C ARG A 226 9.71 -14.77 -9.46
N PHE A 227 10.97 -14.40 -9.68
CA PHE A 227 11.40 -13.72 -10.90
C PHE A 227 12.87 -14.01 -11.21
N PRO A 228 13.29 -13.95 -12.48
CA PRO A 228 14.68 -14.15 -12.84
C PRO A 228 15.52 -12.95 -12.41
N ILE A 229 16.80 -13.17 -12.08
CA ILE A 229 17.73 -12.08 -11.74
C ILE A 229 18.06 -11.20 -12.94
N ALA A 230 17.78 -11.65 -14.16
CA ALA A 230 17.86 -10.86 -15.38
C ALA A 230 16.74 -11.28 -16.34
N PHE A 231 16.00 -10.29 -16.85
CA PHE A 231 15.08 -10.53 -17.96
C PHE A 231 15.85 -10.54 -19.28
N ALA A 232 15.62 -11.59 -20.06
CA ALA A 232 16.29 -11.78 -21.32
C ALA A 232 15.38 -12.49 -22.31
N GLY A 233 15.75 -12.46 -23.59
CA GLY A 233 14.89 -12.96 -24.66
C GLY A 233 13.68 -12.05 -24.92
N ASN A 234 12.60 -12.62 -25.45
CA ASN A 234 11.49 -11.85 -26.03
C ASN A 234 10.33 -11.59 -25.04
N GLU A 235 10.43 -12.05 -23.80
CA GLU A 235 9.37 -11.94 -22.78
C GLU A 235 9.97 -11.72 -21.38
N ARG A 236 9.23 -11.04 -20.50
CA ARG A 236 9.61 -10.81 -19.11
C ARG A 236 8.63 -11.52 -18.20
N ILE A 237 9.02 -12.67 -17.65
CA ILE A 237 8.11 -13.56 -16.94
C ILE A 237 8.37 -13.51 -15.43
N VAL A 238 7.31 -13.32 -14.65
CA VAL A 238 7.32 -13.47 -13.18
C VAL A 238 6.22 -14.43 -12.75
N GLU A 239 6.38 -15.05 -11.60
CA GLU A 239 5.40 -15.96 -11.01
C GLU A 239 4.85 -15.37 -9.71
N LEU A 240 3.53 -15.32 -9.57
CA LEU A 240 2.82 -14.70 -8.45
C LEU A 240 1.94 -15.73 -7.72
N THR A 241 1.96 -15.64 -6.40
CA THR A 241 0.94 -16.18 -5.48
C THR A 241 0.54 -15.07 -4.51
N GLY A 242 -0.76 -14.96 -4.18
CA GLY A 242 -1.27 -13.88 -3.34
C GLY A 242 -1.65 -12.65 -4.16
N GLU A 243 -1.37 -11.44 -3.66
CA GLU A 243 -1.75 -10.19 -4.32
C GLU A 243 -0.56 -9.25 -4.52
N ALA A 244 -0.50 -8.65 -5.71
CA ALA A 244 0.53 -7.70 -6.07
C ALA A 244 0.00 -6.60 -6.99
N TYR A 245 0.53 -5.40 -6.79
CA TYR A 245 0.34 -4.24 -7.64
C TYR A 245 1.61 -3.99 -8.45
N PHE A 246 1.45 -3.76 -9.75
CA PHE A 246 2.55 -3.65 -10.70
C PHE A 246 2.52 -2.30 -11.42
N GLU A 247 3.67 -1.63 -11.42
CA GLU A 247 4.01 -0.55 -12.35
C GLU A 247 5.05 -1.11 -13.33
N VAL A 248 4.60 -1.57 -14.50
CA VAL A 248 5.50 -2.20 -15.47
C VAL A 248 6.18 -1.15 -16.34
N ASN A 249 7.51 -1.13 -16.30
CA ASN A 249 8.31 -0.27 -17.16
C ASN A 249 8.22 -0.78 -18.61
N PRO A 250 7.80 0.02 -19.60
CA PRO A 250 7.79 -0.40 -21.00
C PRO A 250 9.20 -0.74 -21.49
N GLN A 251 9.38 -1.92 -22.09
CA GLN A 251 10.64 -2.35 -22.67
C GLN A 251 10.47 -2.59 -24.17
N ASN A 252 11.50 -2.23 -24.92
CA ASN A 252 11.52 -2.24 -26.37
C ASN A 252 12.71 -3.08 -26.86
N GLN A 253 12.49 -3.89 -27.89
CA GLN A 253 13.52 -4.66 -28.54
C GLN A 253 13.53 -4.42 -30.05
N PRO A 254 14.69 -4.55 -30.73
CA PRO A 254 14.73 -4.60 -32.17
C PRO A 254 13.83 -5.74 -32.67
N GLY A 255 12.97 -5.48 -33.65
CA GLY A 255 12.11 -6.52 -34.21
C GLY A 255 12.94 -7.63 -34.86
N VAL A 256 12.77 -8.88 -34.41
CA VAL A 256 13.49 -10.03 -34.94
C VAL A 256 12.54 -10.93 -35.75
N ASN A 257 12.96 -11.26 -36.98
CA ASN A 257 12.48 -12.31 -37.91
C ASN A 257 11.15 -12.10 -38.67
N GLY A 258 11.27 -11.50 -39.85
CA GLY A 258 10.48 -11.83 -41.04
C GLY A 258 11.41 -11.83 -42.26
N PRO A 259 11.07 -12.50 -43.39
CA PRO A 259 11.91 -12.52 -44.61
C PRO A 259 12.15 -11.13 -45.21
N ILE A 260 11.40 -10.13 -44.73
CA ILE A 260 11.67 -8.71 -44.90
C ILE A 260 11.84 -8.13 -43.48
N ALA A 261 13.01 -8.31 -42.87
CA ALA A 261 13.37 -7.58 -41.66
C ALA A 261 13.36 -6.08 -42.02
N GLN A 262 12.26 -5.40 -41.73
CA GLN A 262 12.19 -3.94 -41.83
C GLN A 262 13.15 -3.38 -40.78
N LYS A 263 14.38 -3.13 -41.22
CA LYS A 263 15.43 -2.41 -40.49
C LYS A 263 14.78 -1.18 -39.83
N GLY A 264 14.69 -1.19 -38.50
CA GLY A 264 14.15 -0.05 -37.72
C GLY A 264 12.81 -0.26 -37.01
N LYS A 265 12.12 -1.41 -37.16
CA LYS A 265 10.89 -1.66 -36.37
C LYS A 265 11.24 -2.09 -34.95
N THR A 266 10.84 -1.29 -33.96
CA THR A 266 10.96 -1.61 -32.53
C THR A 266 9.68 -2.31 -32.08
N VAL A 267 9.79 -3.42 -31.35
CA VAL A 267 8.64 -4.17 -30.81
C VAL A 267 8.69 -4.12 -29.29
N LYS A 268 7.53 -3.92 -28.64
CA LYS A 268 7.44 -3.94 -27.18
C LYS A 268 7.62 -5.38 -26.67
N THR A 269 8.48 -5.56 -25.68
CA THR A 269 8.70 -6.85 -25.01
C THR A 269 7.63 -7.06 -23.95
N PRO A 270 6.75 -8.08 -24.06
CA PRO A 270 5.71 -8.35 -23.08
C PRO A 270 6.26 -8.65 -21.69
N PHE A 271 5.49 -8.25 -20.69
CA PHE A 271 5.63 -8.65 -19.30
C PHE A 271 4.46 -9.57 -18.93
N ILE A 272 4.78 -10.74 -18.40
CA ILE A 272 3.84 -11.83 -18.16
C ILE A 272 3.89 -12.19 -16.68
N VAL A 273 2.76 -12.04 -15.99
CA VAL A 273 2.56 -12.57 -14.65
C VAL A 273 1.89 -13.93 -14.78
N LYS A 274 2.64 -14.99 -14.44
CA LYS A 274 2.11 -16.35 -14.31
C LYS A 274 1.54 -16.53 -12.90
N ILE A 275 0.31 -17.00 -12.82
CA ILE A 275 -0.38 -17.18 -11.54
C ILE A 275 -0.28 -18.66 -11.17
N ASN A 276 0.44 -18.95 -10.10
CA ASN A 276 0.59 -20.31 -9.60
C ASN A 276 -0.71 -20.73 -8.91
N THR A 277 -1.43 -21.68 -9.51
CA THR A 277 -2.67 -22.23 -8.93
C THR A 277 -2.52 -23.73 -8.64
N PRO A 278 -3.14 -24.25 -7.57
CA PRO A 278 -3.12 -25.69 -7.27
C PRO A 278 -3.70 -26.55 -8.40
N ALA A 279 -4.66 -26.01 -9.16
CA ALA A 279 -5.33 -26.72 -10.26
C ALA A 279 -4.45 -26.88 -11.52
N GLY A 280 -3.28 -26.23 -11.58
CA GLY A 280 -2.35 -26.33 -12.71
C GLY A 280 -2.83 -25.69 -14.02
N ASN A 281 -4.00 -25.06 -14.02
CA ASN A 281 -4.54 -24.38 -15.20
C ASN A 281 -3.71 -23.15 -15.53
N LYS A 282 -3.48 -22.92 -16.83
CA LYS A 282 -2.80 -21.72 -17.33
C LYS A 282 -3.58 -20.47 -16.95
N ASN A 283 -3.04 -19.68 -16.02
CA ASN A 283 -3.58 -18.37 -15.67
C ASN A 283 -2.47 -17.33 -15.79
N GLU A 284 -2.64 -16.40 -16.74
CA GLU A 284 -1.60 -15.43 -17.09
C GLU A 284 -2.17 -14.05 -17.30
N VAL A 285 -1.37 -13.04 -16.98
CA VAL A 285 -1.65 -11.63 -17.24
C VAL A 285 -0.50 -11.06 -18.08
N GLU A 286 -0.79 -10.66 -19.31
CA GLU A 286 0.19 -10.16 -20.29
C GLU A 286 -0.01 -8.67 -20.53
N VAL A 287 1.07 -7.90 -20.43
CA VAL A 287 1.08 -6.44 -20.54
C VAL A 287 2.32 -5.90 -21.25
N LEU A 288 2.28 -4.64 -21.70
CA LEU A 288 3.39 -3.99 -22.42
C LEU A 288 3.97 -2.77 -21.70
N GLY A 289 3.42 -2.39 -20.54
CA GLY A 289 3.73 -1.15 -19.84
C GLY A 289 2.44 -0.54 -19.30
N THR A 290 2.07 -0.95 -18.09
CA THR A 290 0.73 -0.78 -17.51
C THR A 290 0.79 -0.69 -16.00
N HIS A 291 -0.22 -0.06 -15.42
CA HIS A 291 -0.49 -0.05 -13.99
C HIS A 291 -1.66 -0.98 -13.71
N PHE A 292 -1.46 -2.05 -12.93
CA PHE A 292 -2.52 -3.05 -12.69
C PHE A 292 -2.32 -3.80 -11.36
N ASN A 293 -3.42 -4.32 -10.81
CA ASN A 293 -3.43 -5.17 -9.64
C ASN A 293 -3.81 -6.61 -10.02
N VAL A 294 -3.14 -7.59 -9.43
CA VAL A 294 -3.52 -9.01 -9.53
C VAL A 294 -3.71 -9.55 -8.12
N MET A 295 -4.91 -10.03 -7.82
CA MET A 295 -5.26 -10.73 -6.59
C MET A 295 -5.52 -12.20 -6.94
N ALA A 296 -4.64 -13.08 -6.46
CA ALA A 296 -4.63 -14.50 -6.74
C ALA A 296 -4.33 -15.31 -5.47
N TYR A 297 -5.10 -15.07 -4.41
CA TYR A 297 -5.09 -15.94 -3.23
C TYR A 297 -5.83 -17.25 -3.58
N THR A 298 -5.10 -18.36 -3.58
CA THR A 298 -5.63 -19.68 -3.97
C THR A 298 -5.85 -20.60 -2.76
N ASP A 299 -5.93 -20.04 -1.56
CA ASP A 299 -6.17 -20.80 -0.33
C ASP A 299 -7.56 -21.45 -0.41
N PRO A 300 -7.67 -22.79 -0.39
CA PRO A 300 -8.94 -23.49 -0.51
C PRO A 300 -9.90 -23.23 0.66
N GLU A 301 -9.41 -22.74 1.81
CA GLU A 301 -10.24 -22.33 2.94
C GLU A 301 -10.83 -20.91 2.78
N VAL A 302 -10.39 -20.17 1.75
CA VAL A 302 -10.87 -18.82 1.44
C VAL A 302 -11.73 -18.87 0.17
N THR A 303 -12.99 -18.46 0.30
CA THR A 303 -13.99 -18.35 -0.79
C THR A 303 -13.58 -17.45 -1.96
N GLU A 304 -12.50 -16.66 -1.80
CA GLU A 304 -11.87 -15.81 -2.81
C GLU A 304 -11.05 -16.59 -3.86
N ALA A 305 -11.30 -17.90 -4.07
CA ALA A 305 -10.60 -18.75 -5.04
C ALA A 305 -10.79 -18.33 -6.53
N THR A 306 -11.21 -17.09 -6.79
CA THR A 306 -11.27 -16.44 -8.10
C THR A 306 -10.13 -15.46 -8.22
N ILE A 307 -9.32 -15.61 -9.27
CA ILE A 307 -8.27 -14.66 -9.60
C ILE A 307 -8.92 -13.37 -10.10
N LYS A 308 -8.50 -12.22 -9.59
CA LYS A 308 -8.99 -10.90 -10.03
C LYS A 308 -7.83 -10.07 -10.57
N THR A 309 -8.00 -9.52 -11.77
CA THR A 309 -7.05 -8.58 -12.36
C THR A 309 -7.77 -7.26 -12.63
N THR A 310 -7.30 -6.16 -12.04
CA THR A 310 -7.87 -4.82 -12.22
C THR A 310 -6.86 -3.92 -12.93
N LEU A 311 -7.31 -3.25 -13.99
CA LEU A 311 -6.46 -2.36 -14.79
C LEU A 311 -6.67 -0.89 -14.42
N LEU A 312 -5.58 -0.20 -14.13
CA LEU A 312 -5.54 1.23 -13.84
C LEU A 312 -5.13 2.03 -15.08
N GLU A 313 -4.08 1.59 -15.78
CA GLU A 313 -3.58 2.29 -16.97
C GLU A 313 -3.04 1.31 -18.04
N GLY A 314 -3.33 1.61 -19.30
CA GLY A 314 -2.80 0.91 -20.47
C GLY A 314 -3.72 -0.20 -20.96
N LYS A 315 -3.19 -1.39 -21.20
CA LYS A 315 -3.94 -2.53 -21.74
C LYS A 315 -3.41 -3.85 -21.22
N VAL A 316 -4.31 -4.70 -20.73
CA VAL A 316 -3.97 -5.99 -20.16
C VAL A 316 -4.72 -7.08 -20.90
N LYS A 317 -4.02 -8.17 -21.22
CA LYS A 317 -4.64 -9.42 -21.68
C LYS A 317 -4.59 -10.44 -20.55
N VAL A 318 -5.75 -10.94 -20.15
CA VAL A 318 -5.87 -12.01 -19.15
C VAL A 318 -6.17 -13.33 -19.86
N THR A 319 -5.58 -14.42 -19.39
CA THR A 319 -5.77 -15.79 -19.93
C THR A 319 -6.19 -16.73 -18.83
N SER A 320 -7.23 -17.54 -19.03
CA SER A 320 -7.63 -18.64 -18.15
C SER A 320 -7.88 -19.89 -18.99
N GLY A 321 -7.03 -20.90 -18.85
CA GLY A 321 -7.01 -22.06 -19.74
C GLY A 321 -6.71 -21.67 -21.19
N SER A 322 -7.64 -21.97 -22.10
CA SER A 322 -7.58 -21.59 -23.51
C SER A 322 -8.26 -20.26 -23.83
N ASN A 323 -9.03 -19.70 -22.89
CA ASN A 323 -9.77 -18.46 -23.09
C ASN A 323 -8.90 -17.26 -22.71
N PHE A 324 -9.07 -16.15 -23.43
CA PHE A 324 -8.42 -14.89 -23.10
C PHE A 324 -9.37 -13.72 -23.31
N GLN A 325 -9.12 -12.63 -22.58
CA GLN A 325 -9.87 -11.39 -22.71
C GLN A 325 -8.90 -10.21 -22.57
N THR A 326 -9.13 -9.16 -23.33
CA THR A 326 -8.47 -7.87 -23.10
C THR A 326 -9.34 -7.02 -22.19
N ILE A 327 -8.75 -6.41 -21.18
CA ILE A 327 -9.41 -5.43 -20.30
C ILE A 327 -8.84 -4.04 -20.50
N HIS A 328 -9.65 -3.03 -20.20
CA HIS A 328 -9.36 -1.60 -20.30
C HIS A 328 -9.30 -0.93 -18.91
N PRO A 329 -8.72 0.28 -18.78
CA PRO A 329 -8.71 1.02 -17.53
C PRO A 329 -10.11 1.13 -16.89
N GLY A 330 -10.20 0.85 -15.59
CA GLY A 330 -11.48 0.80 -14.85
C GLY A 330 -12.21 -0.54 -14.94
N GLU A 331 -11.63 -1.55 -15.60
CA GLU A 331 -12.19 -2.89 -15.67
C GLU A 331 -11.45 -3.88 -14.78
N GLN A 332 -12.21 -4.84 -14.25
CA GLN A 332 -11.72 -5.98 -13.50
C GLN A 332 -12.14 -7.27 -14.20
N ALA A 333 -11.17 -8.11 -14.55
CA ALA A 333 -11.39 -9.49 -14.95
C ALA A 333 -11.42 -10.40 -13.71
N LYS A 334 -12.37 -11.34 -13.69
CA LYS A 334 -12.45 -12.46 -12.76
C LYS A 334 -12.22 -13.76 -13.53
N GLN A 335 -11.14 -14.46 -13.23
CA GLN A 335 -10.75 -15.73 -13.84
C GLN A 335 -11.07 -16.88 -12.87
N LYS A 336 -11.89 -17.84 -13.31
CA LYS A 336 -12.24 -19.03 -12.53
C LYS A 336 -12.46 -20.22 -13.48
N GLU A 337 -11.72 -21.32 -13.26
CA GLU A 337 -11.93 -22.59 -13.96
C GLU A 337 -12.00 -22.45 -15.50
N GLY A 338 -11.12 -21.64 -16.09
CA GLY A 338 -11.08 -21.42 -17.54
C GLY A 338 -12.09 -20.40 -18.06
N THR A 339 -12.97 -19.86 -17.20
CA THR A 339 -13.90 -18.79 -17.54
C THR A 339 -13.33 -17.43 -17.18
N ILE A 340 -13.72 -16.41 -17.95
CA ILE A 340 -13.35 -15.01 -17.71
C ILE A 340 -14.63 -14.17 -17.74
N SER A 341 -14.88 -13.44 -16.67
CA SER A 341 -15.94 -12.41 -16.64
C SER A 341 -15.31 -11.05 -16.37
N VAL A 342 -15.85 -10.00 -16.98
CA VAL A 342 -15.35 -8.63 -16.85
C VAL A 342 -16.44 -7.73 -16.30
N GLN A 343 -16.08 -6.89 -15.34
CA GLN A 343 -16.96 -5.89 -14.75
C GLN A 343 -16.21 -4.57 -14.60
N ARG A 344 -16.95 -3.46 -14.58
CA ARG A 344 -16.37 -2.17 -14.17
C ARG A 344 -16.22 -2.08 -12.66
N VAL A 345 -15.12 -1.48 -12.22
CA VAL A 345 -14.81 -1.18 -10.82
C VAL A 345 -14.12 0.17 -10.74
N ASP A 346 -14.16 0.81 -9.57
CA ASP A 346 -13.23 1.91 -9.29
C ASP A 346 -11.87 1.28 -8.92
N PRO A 347 -10.78 1.52 -9.68
CA PRO A 347 -9.50 0.92 -9.36
C PRO A 347 -8.91 1.37 -8.02
N GLU A 348 -9.27 2.57 -7.53
CA GLU A 348 -8.84 3.07 -6.22
C GLU A 348 -9.36 2.20 -5.08
N ASP A 349 -10.53 1.58 -5.26
CA ASP A 349 -11.12 0.64 -4.29
C ASP A 349 -10.42 -0.73 -4.30
N VAL A 350 -9.57 -1.00 -5.30
CA VAL A 350 -8.82 -2.26 -5.43
C VAL A 350 -7.40 -2.11 -4.91
N ILE A 351 -6.72 -1.01 -5.24
CA ILE A 351 -5.35 -0.75 -4.81
C ILE A 351 -5.26 -0.01 -3.47
N TRP A 352 -6.36 0.08 -2.71
CA TRP A 352 -6.39 0.73 -1.40
C TRP A 352 -5.23 0.34 -0.47
N TRP A 353 -4.74 -0.90 -0.60
CA TRP A 353 -3.67 -1.47 0.21
C TRP A 353 -2.29 -0.97 -0.18
N THR A 354 -2.13 -0.27 -1.31
CA THR A 354 -0.94 0.55 -1.59
C THR A 354 -1.07 1.96 -0.99
N GLY A 355 -2.29 2.34 -0.59
CA GLY A 355 -2.65 3.62 0.00
C GLY A 355 -2.71 3.63 1.54
N LYS A 356 -3.40 4.64 2.08
CA LYS A 356 -3.47 4.92 3.53
C LYS A 356 -4.64 4.25 4.26
N PHE A 357 -5.63 3.73 3.51
CA PHE A 357 -6.92 3.32 4.09
C PHE A 357 -7.36 1.94 3.63
N ILE A 358 -7.94 1.15 4.54
CA ILE A 358 -8.71 -0.07 4.30
C ILE A 358 -10.14 0.33 3.95
N PRO A 359 -10.67 -0.01 2.77
CA PRO A 359 -12.08 0.16 2.46
C PRO A 359 -12.84 -0.89 3.25
N VAL A 360 -13.92 -0.44 3.88
CA VAL A 360 -14.76 -1.29 4.71
C VAL A 360 -16.13 -1.31 4.06
N GLY A 361 -16.63 -2.53 3.83
CA GLY A 361 -17.98 -2.84 3.34
C GLY A 361 -18.37 -2.22 2.00
N SER A 362 -17.46 -2.29 1.03
CA SER A 362 -17.87 -2.61 -0.34
C SER A 362 -18.67 -3.93 -0.32
N ALA A 363 -19.47 -4.19 -1.36
CA ALA A 363 -20.57 -5.19 -1.44
C ALA A 363 -20.29 -6.64 -0.94
N ASP A 364 -19.08 -6.96 -0.49
CA ASP A 364 -18.66 -8.23 0.09
C ASP A 364 -17.91 -8.02 1.43
N ILE A 365 -18.62 -8.19 2.56
CA ILE A 365 -18.02 -8.14 3.90
C ILE A 365 -16.95 -9.22 4.08
N GLU A 366 -17.10 -10.36 3.42
CA GLU A 366 -16.14 -11.45 3.51
C GLU A 366 -14.80 -11.05 2.92
N TYR A 367 -14.82 -10.37 1.75
CA TYR A 367 -13.61 -9.77 1.19
C TYR A 367 -12.92 -8.84 2.19
N THR A 368 -13.67 -7.90 2.77
CA THR A 368 -13.14 -6.95 3.78
C THR A 368 -12.51 -7.68 4.97
N MET A 369 -13.20 -8.68 5.50
CA MET A 369 -12.73 -9.46 6.64
C MET A 369 -11.48 -10.28 6.32
N ASN A 370 -11.35 -10.81 5.09
CA ASN A 370 -10.14 -11.50 4.64
C ASN A 370 -8.94 -10.55 4.53
N GLN A 371 -9.16 -9.31 4.07
CA GLN A 371 -8.13 -8.29 4.05
C GLN A 371 -7.66 -7.93 5.46
N ILE A 372 -8.59 -7.78 6.42
CA ILE A 372 -8.27 -7.59 7.84
C ILE A 372 -7.49 -8.79 8.38
N ALA A 373 -7.92 -10.01 8.06
CA ALA A 373 -7.26 -11.24 8.47
C ALA A 373 -5.79 -11.24 8.07
N ARG A 374 -5.51 -10.97 6.79
CA ARG A 374 -4.16 -10.92 6.23
C ARG A 374 -3.35 -9.77 6.80
N TRP A 375 -3.92 -8.57 6.94
CA TRP A 375 -3.18 -7.38 7.39
C TRP A 375 -2.82 -7.41 8.88
N TYR A 376 -3.68 -7.92 9.75
CA TYR A 376 -3.44 -8.01 11.20
C TYR A 376 -2.91 -9.37 11.65
N ASP A 377 -2.78 -10.31 10.71
CA ASP A 377 -2.41 -11.69 10.96
C ASP A 377 -3.33 -12.32 12.04
N VAL A 378 -4.64 -12.29 11.75
CA VAL A 378 -5.71 -12.84 12.60
C VAL A 378 -6.59 -13.78 11.81
N ASN A 379 -7.23 -14.75 12.44
CA ASN A 379 -8.23 -15.61 11.83
C ASN A 379 -9.62 -14.96 11.91
N ILE A 380 -10.51 -15.30 10.98
CA ILE A 380 -11.91 -14.88 11.00
C ILE A 380 -12.76 -16.14 11.18
N LYS A 381 -13.71 -16.09 12.12
CA LYS A 381 -14.70 -17.14 12.31
C LYS A 381 -16.09 -16.53 12.32
N TYR A 382 -16.96 -17.00 11.43
CA TYR A 382 -18.38 -16.66 11.44
C TYR A 382 -19.12 -17.62 12.37
N LYS A 383 -19.93 -17.09 13.28
CA LYS A 383 -20.76 -17.91 14.16
C LYS A 383 -21.88 -18.56 13.35
N ASP A 384 -22.15 -19.84 13.64
CA ASP A 384 -23.14 -20.67 12.96
C ASP A 384 -22.94 -20.73 11.43
N ASP A 385 -21.72 -20.46 10.95
CA ASP A 385 -21.34 -20.35 9.54
C ASP A 385 -22.20 -19.35 8.72
N LYS A 386 -22.85 -18.40 9.41
CA LYS A 386 -23.67 -17.36 8.79
C LYS A 386 -22.90 -16.07 8.64
N LYS A 387 -22.77 -15.62 7.39
CA LYS A 387 -22.15 -14.35 7.04
C LYS A 387 -23.18 -13.22 7.20
N PRO A 388 -22.83 -12.08 7.81
CA PRO A 388 -23.69 -10.91 7.81
C PRO A 388 -24.01 -10.47 6.38
N THR A 389 -25.27 -10.15 6.10
CA THR A 389 -25.69 -9.55 4.82
C THR A 389 -25.65 -8.02 4.83
N ILE A 390 -25.22 -7.44 5.95
CA ILE A 390 -25.16 -5.99 6.15
C ILE A 390 -23.95 -5.45 5.39
N SER A 391 -24.21 -4.51 4.48
CA SER A 391 -23.18 -3.66 3.89
C SER A 391 -23.07 -2.35 4.66
N PHE A 392 -21.85 -1.84 4.82
CA PHE A 392 -21.63 -0.48 5.30
C PHE A 392 -20.37 0.06 4.64
N GLU A 393 -20.44 1.25 4.07
CA GLU A 393 -19.28 1.82 3.40
C GLU A 393 -18.46 2.68 4.35
N GLY A 394 -17.15 2.53 4.32
CA GLY A 394 -16.23 3.35 5.11
C GLY A 394 -14.78 3.20 4.69
N LYS A 395 -13.92 4.05 5.26
CA LYS A 395 -12.47 3.97 5.10
C LYS A 395 -11.82 4.01 6.47
N LEU A 396 -10.94 3.04 6.74
CA LEU A 396 -10.20 2.93 7.99
C LEU A 396 -8.71 3.18 7.75
N PRO A 397 -8.01 4.03 8.51
CA PRO A 397 -6.56 4.13 8.40
C PRO A 397 -5.91 2.75 8.56
N ARG A 398 -4.93 2.40 7.71
CA ARG A 398 -4.20 1.13 7.81
C ARG A 398 -3.40 0.99 9.11
N THR A 399 -3.18 2.11 9.80
CA THR A 399 -2.55 2.20 11.12
C THR A 399 -3.54 2.05 12.27
N ALA A 400 -4.84 1.95 12.00
CA ALA A 400 -5.85 1.74 13.04
C ALA A 400 -5.57 0.44 13.80
N THR A 401 -5.87 0.39 15.10
CA THR A 401 -5.68 -0.85 15.85
C THR A 401 -6.83 -1.82 15.58
N ILE A 402 -6.60 -3.11 15.88
CA ILE A 402 -7.63 -4.14 15.70
C ILE A 402 -8.86 -3.86 16.57
N GLU A 403 -8.68 -3.22 17.73
CA GLU A 403 -9.79 -2.81 18.60
C GLU A 403 -10.65 -1.71 17.95
N ASN A 404 -10.04 -0.79 17.20
CA ASN A 404 -10.78 0.23 16.46
C ASN A 404 -11.59 -0.40 15.32
N ILE A 405 -11.07 -1.44 14.67
CA ILE A 405 -11.82 -2.21 13.66
C ILE A 405 -13.04 -2.85 14.29
N ILE A 406 -12.87 -3.55 15.41
CA ILE A 406 -13.98 -4.22 16.11
C ILE A 406 -15.04 -3.21 16.55
N LYS A 407 -14.63 -2.03 17.06
CA LYS A 407 -15.56 -0.95 17.40
C LYS A 407 -16.33 -0.46 16.18
N LEU A 408 -15.66 -0.30 15.03
CA LEU A 408 -16.33 0.11 13.79
C LEU A 408 -17.34 -0.94 13.31
N LEU A 409 -16.96 -2.22 13.29
CA LEU A 409 -17.86 -3.31 12.91
C LEU A 409 -19.12 -3.30 13.80
N ASN A 410 -18.93 -3.24 15.12
CA ASN A 410 -20.05 -3.22 16.08
C ASN A 410 -20.93 -1.97 15.93
N ALA A 411 -20.33 -0.80 15.64
CA ALA A 411 -21.09 0.43 15.39
C ALA A 411 -21.95 0.36 14.11
N ASN A 412 -21.62 -0.53 13.17
CA ASN A 412 -22.37 -0.79 11.95
C ASN A 412 -23.19 -2.08 12.03
N ASN A 413 -23.58 -2.51 13.23
CA ASN A 413 -24.39 -3.71 13.49
C ASN A 413 -23.75 -5.04 13.06
N ILE A 414 -22.45 -5.08 12.81
CA ILE A 414 -21.69 -6.33 12.63
C ILE A 414 -21.09 -6.70 13.98
N LYS A 415 -21.76 -7.59 14.71
CA LYS A 415 -21.33 -8.02 16.03
C LYS A 415 -20.01 -8.77 15.92
N ALA A 416 -18.93 -8.16 16.40
CA ALA A 416 -17.60 -8.74 16.33
C ALA A 416 -16.91 -8.69 17.68
N ARG A 417 -16.18 -9.76 18.02
CA ARG A 417 -15.31 -9.83 19.20
C ARG A 417 -13.98 -10.50 18.89
N LEU A 418 -12.92 -10.07 19.56
CA LEU A 418 -11.59 -10.66 19.43
C LEU A 418 -11.35 -11.68 20.53
N ASN A 419 -10.92 -12.87 20.13
CA ASN A 419 -10.22 -13.80 20.99
C ASN A 419 -8.70 -13.61 20.78
N GLU A 420 -8.06 -12.92 21.72
CA GLU A 420 -6.62 -12.64 21.64
C GLU A 420 -5.75 -13.89 21.70
N LYS A 421 -6.17 -14.93 22.44
CA LYS A 421 -5.38 -16.15 22.63
C LYS A 421 -5.19 -16.89 21.31
N ASP A 422 -6.27 -16.99 20.54
CA ASP A 422 -6.30 -17.70 19.26
C ASP A 422 -6.15 -16.75 18.07
N ARG A 423 -5.86 -15.47 18.32
CA ARG A 423 -5.81 -14.37 17.34
C ARG A 423 -6.99 -14.44 16.35
N THR A 424 -8.20 -14.64 16.86
CA THR A 424 -9.39 -14.90 16.05
C THR A 424 -10.45 -13.83 16.29
N ILE A 425 -10.93 -13.19 15.22
CA ILE A 425 -12.14 -12.37 15.24
C ILE A 425 -13.33 -13.28 15.01
N ILE A 426 -14.25 -13.28 15.96
CA ILE A 426 -15.52 -13.99 15.88
C ILE A 426 -16.60 -12.98 15.48
N VAL A 427 -17.23 -13.22 14.34
CA VAL A 427 -18.32 -12.42 13.79
C VAL A 427 -19.64 -13.14 14.03
N GLU A 428 -20.60 -12.46 14.65
CA GLU A 428 -21.96 -12.95 14.90
C GLU A 428 -22.94 -12.25 13.95
N SER A 429 -23.95 -12.98 13.49
CA SER A 429 -25.04 -12.47 12.66
C SER A 429 -25.97 -11.52 13.40
#